data_AF-A0A6J6BUX3-F1
#
_entry.id   AF-A0A6J6BUX3-F1
#
_cell.length_a   1.000
_cell.length_b   1.000
_cell.length_c   1.000
_cell.angle_alpha   90.00
_cell.angle_beta   90.00
_cell.angle_gamma   90.00
#
_symmetry.space_group_name_H-M   'P 1'
#
loop_
_entity.id
_entity.type
_entity.pdbx_description
1 polymer ?
#
loop_
_entity_poly.entity_id
_entity_poly.type
_entity_poly.pdbx_seq_one_letter_code
_entity_poly.pdbx_strand_id
1 'polypeptide(L)'
;MTGVSPHVERTGNADRLWYPGGLAGTAVADCNDAGACTSVPVTGRLGSDFTAITLPNGTRRAYFVEISPNAGTKSVSSAACLTTACTAVGASTIAATELVVSQTVKAWGVPDAVVTPDGKVRLYVVESPTEGNCSEKLASYISNDGISFTKESGWRLENGISVDPEILRAKTGDWLMILADGPGCGDRVQKLYTSTSNDGLTWSTPQKISGSDLRRLDPTGYEVSTNVFRIYYATAVAGALGDVTYTIKRGTISIKQSSGEVSITTGTSSSKKTTITCIKAKVTKKVTGVNPKCPSGYKKK
;
A
#
# COMPACT_ATOMS: atom_id res chain seq x y z
N MET A 1 13.19 -18.63 6.60
CA MET A 1 12.29 -19.59 5.93
C MET A 1 12.27 -19.32 4.43
N THR A 2 12.03 -20.31 3.58
CA THR A 2 11.96 -20.11 2.12
C THR A 2 10.60 -19.53 1.72
N GLY A 3 10.57 -18.53 0.85
CA GLY A 3 9.33 -17.91 0.38
C GLY A 3 9.52 -16.52 -0.23
N VAL A 4 8.43 -16.03 -0.81
CA VAL A 4 8.24 -14.69 -1.41
C VAL A 4 6.90 -14.12 -0.92
N SER A 5 6.52 -12.91 -1.30
CA SER A 5 5.20 -12.30 -1.01
C SER A 5 4.67 -12.53 0.42
N PRO A 6 5.45 -12.30 1.50
CA PRO A 6 4.91 -12.42 2.84
C PRO A 6 3.93 -11.29 3.14
N HIS A 7 2.92 -11.59 3.96
CA HIS A 7 2.13 -10.62 4.73
C HIS A 7 2.34 -10.89 6.21
N VAL A 8 2.46 -9.84 7.02
CA VAL A 8 2.72 -9.97 8.45
C VAL A 8 1.67 -9.28 9.31
N GLU A 9 1.26 -9.96 10.38
CA GLU A 9 0.49 -9.36 11.46
C GLU A 9 1.09 -9.72 12.82
N ARG A 10 1.14 -8.76 13.73
CA ARG A 10 1.50 -9.05 15.12
C ARG A 10 0.33 -9.74 15.82
N THR A 11 0.56 -10.94 16.35
CA THR A 11 -0.42 -11.74 17.10
C THR A 11 0.12 -12.07 18.49
N GLY A 12 -0.24 -11.27 19.49
CA GLY A 12 0.32 -11.38 20.83
C GLY A 12 1.84 -11.21 20.83
N ASN A 13 2.57 -12.28 21.14
CA ASN A 13 4.04 -12.31 21.21
C ASN A 13 4.73 -12.84 19.94
N ALA A 14 3.98 -13.12 18.87
CA ALA A 14 4.51 -13.66 17.63
C ALA A 14 4.14 -12.78 16.43
N ASP A 15 5.00 -12.77 15.42
CA ASP A 15 4.71 -12.23 14.10
C ASP A 15 4.15 -13.38 13.26
N ARG A 16 2.88 -13.30 12.89
CA ARG A 16 2.26 -14.28 12.00
C ARG A 16 2.51 -13.89 10.56
N LEU A 17 3.07 -14.81 9.79
CA LEU A 17 3.34 -14.65 8.38
C LEU A 17 2.42 -15.53 7.54
N TRP A 18 1.87 -14.95 6.48
CA TRP A 18 1.26 -15.65 5.35
C TRP A 18 2.19 -15.50 4.16
N TYR A 19 2.52 -16.59 3.47
CA TYR A 19 3.40 -16.56 2.31
C TYR A 19 3.10 -17.74 1.40
N PRO A 20 3.43 -17.70 0.09
CA PRO A 20 3.20 -18.81 -0.81
C PRO A 20 3.91 -20.09 -0.34
N GLY A 21 3.13 -21.17 -0.17
CA GLY A 21 3.56 -22.49 0.32
C GLY A 21 3.61 -23.57 -0.78
N GLY A 22 3.66 -23.17 -2.05
CA GLY A 22 3.66 -24.09 -3.19
C GLY A 22 2.27 -24.62 -3.55
N LEU A 23 2.15 -25.90 -3.87
CA LEU A 23 0.91 -26.53 -4.35
C LEU A 23 -0.25 -26.46 -3.35
N ALA A 24 0.05 -26.34 -2.05
CA ALA A 24 -0.94 -26.21 -0.98
C ALA A 24 -1.60 -24.81 -0.93
N GLY A 25 -1.11 -23.83 -1.72
CA GLY A 25 -1.50 -22.42 -1.59
C GLY A 25 -0.66 -21.73 -0.52
N THR A 26 -1.22 -20.74 0.17
CA THR A 26 -0.52 -19.98 1.21
C THR A 26 -0.22 -20.83 2.43
N ALA A 27 1.04 -20.82 2.86
CA ALA A 27 1.50 -21.34 4.15
C ALA A 27 1.45 -20.24 5.21
N VAL A 28 1.31 -20.66 6.48
CA VAL A 28 1.30 -19.76 7.63
C VAL A 28 2.35 -20.20 8.64
N ALA A 29 3.04 -19.24 9.25
CA ALA A 29 3.97 -19.49 10.34
C ALA A 29 3.93 -18.38 11.39
N ASP A 30 4.19 -18.73 12.64
CA ASP A 30 4.41 -17.79 13.73
C ASP A 30 5.90 -17.67 14.01
N CYS A 31 6.44 -16.45 13.92
CA CYS A 31 7.83 -16.13 14.18
C CYS A 31 7.97 -15.36 15.49
N ASN A 32 8.87 -15.81 16.37
CA ASN A 32 9.15 -15.10 17.63
C ASN A 32 10.08 -13.90 17.42
N ASP A 33 10.34 -13.12 18.48
CA ASP A 33 11.24 -11.96 18.41
C ASP A 33 12.72 -12.31 18.18
N ALA A 34 13.12 -13.58 18.19
CA ALA A 34 14.44 -14.04 17.71
C ALA A 34 14.44 -14.43 16.21
N GLY A 35 13.26 -14.56 15.59
CA GLY A 35 13.09 -14.90 14.18
C GLY A 35 12.99 -16.39 13.92
N ALA A 36 12.86 -17.20 14.98
CA ALA A 36 12.54 -18.61 14.84
C ALA A 36 11.04 -18.74 14.54
N CYS A 37 10.72 -19.47 13.47
CA CYS A 37 9.35 -19.59 12.96
C CYS A 37 8.85 -21.03 13.05
N THR A 38 7.60 -21.20 13.44
CA THR A 38 6.90 -22.49 13.50
C THR A 38 5.66 -22.46 12.64
N SER A 39 5.43 -23.50 11.83
CA SER A 39 4.26 -23.57 10.96
C SER A 39 2.94 -23.58 11.75
N VAL A 40 1.95 -22.88 11.23
CA VAL A 40 0.59 -22.83 11.76
C VAL A 40 -0.34 -23.58 10.80
N PRO A 41 -1.19 -24.50 11.29
CA PRO A 41 -2.16 -25.18 10.45
C PRO A 41 -3.12 -24.20 9.74
N VAL A 42 -3.38 -24.47 8.46
CA VAL A 42 -4.29 -23.70 7.61
C VAL A 42 -5.42 -24.61 7.18
N THR A 43 -6.67 -24.16 7.28
CA THR A 43 -7.85 -24.92 6.88
C THR A 43 -8.52 -24.22 5.70
N GLY A 44 -8.00 -24.46 4.50
CA GLY A 44 -8.52 -23.87 3.27
C GLY A 44 -7.41 -23.44 2.32
N ARG A 45 -7.78 -23.23 1.05
CA ARG A 45 -6.86 -22.70 0.04
C ARG A 45 -6.97 -21.18 0.03
N LEU A 46 -5.93 -20.52 0.50
CA LEU A 46 -5.76 -19.08 0.35
C LEU A 46 -5.02 -18.79 -0.96
N GLY A 47 -5.36 -17.68 -1.62
CA GLY A 47 -4.65 -17.20 -2.81
C GLY A 47 -3.27 -16.63 -2.48
N SER A 48 -2.45 -16.39 -3.52
CA SER A 48 -1.14 -15.74 -3.36
C SER A 48 -1.29 -14.25 -3.06
N ASP A 49 -0.20 -13.61 -2.66
CA ASP A 49 -0.16 -12.15 -2.41
C ASP A 49 -1.28 -11.75 -1.44
N PHE A 50 -1.34 -12.48 -0.33
CA PHE A 50 -2.41 -12.37 0.65
C PHE A 50 -2.21 -11.11 1.48
N THR A 51 -3.27 -10.37 1.75
CA THR A 51 -3.34 -9.35 2.80
C THR A 51 -4.68 -9.49 3.53
N ALA A 52 -4.76 -9.04 4.78
CA ALA A 52 -6.01 -9.05 5.53
C ALA A 52 -6.13 -7.82 6.42
N ILE A 53 -7.36 -7.34 6.59
CA ILE A 53 -7.67 -6.21 7.47
C ILE A 53 -8.85 -6.52 8.38
N THR A 54 -8.98 -5.72 9.42
CA THR A 54 -10.23 -5.60 10.19
C THR A 54 -11.03 -4.44 9.61
N LEU A 55 -12.22 -4.73 9.11
CA LEU A 55 -13.16 -3.74 8.57
C LEU A 55 -13.69 -2.84 9.70
N PRO A 56 -14.22 -1.64 9.37
CA PRO A 56 -14.79 -0.72 10.37
C PRO A 56 -15.90 -1.33 11.26
N ASN A 57 -16.60 -2.36 10.76
CA ASN A 57 -17.63 -3.09 11.51
C ASN A 57 -17.05 -4.18 12.44
N GLY A 58 -15.72 -4.29 12.55
CA GLY A 58 -15.01 -5.28 13.37
C GLY A 58 -14.84 -6.66 12.74
N THR A 59 -15.44 -6.93 11.57
CA THR A 59 -15.24 -8.20 10.86
C THR A 59 -13.91 -8.21 10.11
N ARG A 60 -13.32 -9.39 9.90
CA ARG A 60 -12.06 -9.52 9.17
C ARG A 60 -12.29 -9.98 7.73
N ARG A 61 -11.50 -9.43 6.80
CA ARG A 61 -11.55 -9.79 5.39
C ARG A 61 -10.15 -9.89 4.81
N ALA A 62 -9.96 -10.90 3.97
CA ALA A 62 -8.74 -11.12 3.20
C ALA A 62 -8.90 -10.63 1.76
N TYR A 63 -7.78 -10.24 1.17
CA TYR A 63 -7.61 -9.94 -0.25
C TYR A 63 -6.40 -10.71 -0.77
N PHE A 64 -6.49 -11.24 -1.98
CA PHE A 64 -5.46 -12.10 -2.54
C PHE A 64 -5.62 -12.22 -4.06
N VAL A 65 -4.57 -12.68 -4.72
CA VAL A 65 -4.62 -13.10 -6.12
C VAL A 65 -5.20 -14.51 -6.20
N GLU A 66 -6.27 -14.65 -6.98
CA GLU A 66 -6.90 -15.92 -7.29
C GLU A 66 -6.73 -16.26 -8.76
N ILE A 67 -6.28 -17.48 -9.05
CA ILE A 67 -6.15 -18.02 -10.41
C ILE A 67 -7.39 -18.84 -10.72
N SER A 68 -7.99 -18.58 -11.88
CA SER A 68 -9.08 -19.37 -12.46
C SER A 68 -8.57 -20.08 -13.72
N PRO A 69 -7.99 -21.30 -13.60
CA PRO A 69 -7.33 -21.97 -14.72
C PRO A 69 -8.28 -22.24 -15.89
N ASN A 70 -9.53 -22.61 -15.59
CA ASN A 70 -10.54 -22.92 -16.61
C ASN A 70 -10.92 -21.68 -17.44
N ALA A 71 -10.87 -20.49 -16.83
CA ALA A 71 -11.12 -19.23 -17.54
C ALA A 71 -9.85 -18.65 -18.18
N GLY A 72 -8.67 -19.21 -17.87
CA GLY A 72 -7.37 -18.66 -18.30
C GLY A 72 -7.05 -17.29 -17.69
N THR A 73 -7.69 -16.95 -16.56
CA THR A 73 -7.57 -15.63 -15.92
C THR A 73 -7.01 -15.73 -14.51
N LYS A 74 -6.53 -14.59 -14.01
CA LYS A 74 -6.32 -14.35 -12.59
C LYS A 74 -7.00 -13.04 -12.19
N SER A 75 -7.29 -12.91 -10.90
CA SER A 75 -8.00 -11.76 -10.37
C SER A 75 -7.50 -11.36 -8.98
N VAL A 76 -7.70 -10.10 -8.60
CA VAL A 76 -7.69 -9.72 -7.18
C VAL A 76 -9.08 -9.99 -6.64
N SER A 77 -9.16 -10.85 -5.65
CA SER A 77 -10.41 -11.28 -5.01
C SER A 77 -10.36 -11.00 -3.52
N SER A 78 -11.54 -10.97 -2.90
CA SER A 78 -11.71 -10.82 -1.46
C SER A 78 -12.59 -11.92 -0.88
N ALA A 79 -12.36 -12.30 0.38
CA ALA A 79 -13.18 -13.25 1.09
C ALA A 79 -13.23 -12.94 2.59
N ALA A 80 -14.36 -13.23 3.24
CA ALA A 80 -14.48 -13.10 4.68
C ALA A 80 -13.54 -14.08 5.39
N CYS A 81 -12.83 -13.63 6.42
CA CYS A 81 -12.03 -14.52 7.27
C CYS A 81 -12.98 -15.36 8.15
N LEU A 82 -12.83 -16.68 8.13
CA LEU A 82 -13.63 -17.61 8.94
C LEU A 82 -13.06 -17.82 10.34
N THR A 83 -11.79 -17.46 10.54
CA THR A 83 -11.14 -17.46 11.85
C THR A 83 -10.69 -16.05 12.20
N THR A 84 -10.58 -15.75 13.49
CA THR A 84 -10.00 -14.46 13.97
C THR A 84 -8.59 -14.23 13.41
N ALA A 85 -7.85 -15.32 13.21
CA ALA A 85 -6.53 -15.30 12.62
C ALA A 85 -6.53 -15.18 11.09
N CYS A 86 -7.66 -15.30 10.39
CA CYS A 86 -7.71 -15.39 8.93
C CYS A 86 -6.83 -16.53 8.33
N THR A 87 -6.76 -17.67 9.02
CA THR A 87 -6.15 -18.92 8.53
C THR A 87 -7.12 -19.79 7.71
N ALA A 88 -8.32 -19.27 7.48
CA ALA A 88 -9.36 -19.84 6.62
C ALA A 88 -10.24 -18.70 6.10
N VAL A 89 -10.70 -18.80 4.86
CA VAL A 89 -11.59 -17.82 4.24
C VAL A 89 -12.84 -18.48 3.66
N GLY A 90 -13.91 -17.72 3.55
CA GLY A 90 -15.15 -18.13 2.90
C GLY A 90 -15.05 -18.10 1.37
N ALA A 91 -16.20 -18.05 0.72
CA ALA A 91 -16.26 -17.89 -0.73
C ALA A 91 -15.61 -16.57 -1.18
N SER A 92 -14.80 -16.64 -2.24
CA SER A 92 -14.16 -15.48 -2.84
C SER A 92 -15.15 -14.68 -3.70
N THR A 93 -14.90 -13.39 -3.81
CA THR A 93 -15.61 -12.45 -4.67
C THR A 93 -14.57 -11.57 -5.33
N ILE A 94 -14.63 -11.44 -6.67
CA ILE A 94 -13.74 -10.57 -7.43
C ILE A 94 -13.91 -9.12 -6.93
N ALA A 95 -12.80 -8.45 -6.63
CA ALA A 95 -12.83 -7.12 -6.03
C ALA A 95 -13.33 -6.04 -7.00
N ALA A 96 -12.91 -6.11 -8.27
CA ALA A 96 -13.33 -5.22 -9.35
C ALA A 96 -13.17 -5.92 -10.70
N THR A 97 -13.99 -5.56 -11.70
CA THR A 97 -13.93 -6.19 -13.03
C THR A 97 -12.63 -5.85 -13.75
N GLU A 98 -12.07 -4.66 -13.52
CA GLU A 98 -10.77 -4.23 -14.03
C GLU A 98 -9.61 -5.00 -13.38
N LEU A 99 -9.86 -5.67 -12.26
CA LEU A 99 -8.89 -6.53 -11.58
C LEU A 99 -9.01 -7.99 -12.01
N VAL A 100 -9.40 -8.23 -13.27
CA VAL A 100 -9.38 -9.54 -13.92
C VAL A 100 -8.50 -9.45 -15.17
N VAL A 101 -7.43 -10.24 -15.21
CA VAL A 101 -6.47 -10.24 -16.33
C VAL A 101 -6.17 -11.67 -16.79
N SER A 102 -5.56 -11.80 -17.97
CA SER A 102 -4.99 -13.08 -18.42
C SER A 102 -3.99 -13.60 -17.38
N GLN A 103 -4.00 -14.92 -17.14
CA GLN A 103 -3.01 -15.57 -16.28
C GLN A 103 -1.56 -15.38 -16.74
N THR A 104 -1.34 -15.00 -18.01
CA THR A 104 -0.02 -14.76 -18.59
C THR A 104 0.58 -13.39 -18.24
N VAL A 105 -0.23 -12.46 -17.71
CA VAL A 105 0.26 -11.13 -17.30
C VAL A 105 1.24 -11.29 -16.14
N LYS A 106 2.44 -10.72 -16.25
CA LYS A 106 3.47 -10.75 -15.20
C LYS A 106 3.44 -9.47 -14.36
N ALA A 107 4.04 -9.51 -13.17
CA ALA A 107 4.19 -8.37 -12.26
C ALA A 107 2.87 -7.59 -12.07
N TRP A 108 1.82 -8.29 -11.62
CA TRP A 108 0.47 -7.77 -11.52
C TRP A 108 -0.25 -8.38 -10.33
N GLY A 109 -1.09 -7.58 -9.67
CA GLY A 109 -2.13 -8.08 -8.77
C GLY A 109 -1.77 -8.15 -7.30
N VAL A 110 -0.53 -7.86 -6.90
CA VAL A 110 -0.04 -7.87 -5.51
C VAL A 110 -0.81 -6.82 -4.69
N PRO A 111 -1.89 -7.20 -3.99
CA PRO A 111 -2.80 -6.25 -3.38
C PRO A 111 -2.35 -5.97 -1.95
N ASP A 112 -2.32 -4.70 -1.58
CA ASP A 112 -2.34 -4.32 -0.18
C ASP A 112 -3.60 -3.55 0.19
N ALA A 113 -4.18 -3.88 1.34
CA ALA A 113 -5.48 -3.41 1.77
C ALA A 113 -5.36 -2.62 3.06
N VAL A 114 -6.05 -1.48 3.14
CA VAL A 114 -6.04 -0.66 4.35
C VAL A 114 -7.39 0.01 4.58
N VAL A 115 -7.74 0.19 5.86
CA VAL A 115 -8.86 1.05 6.26
C VAL A 115 -8.40 2.50 6.22
N THR A 116 -9.05 3.31 5.40
CA THR A 116 -8.75 4.73 5.29
C THR A 116 -9.23 5.49 6.53
N PRO A 117 -8.69 6.70 6.82
CA PRO A 117 -9.13 7.50 7.97
C PRO A 117 -10.62 7.87 7.96
N ASP A 118 -11.28 7.88 6.79
CA ASP A 118 -12.72 8.10 6.63
C ASP A 118 -13.55 6.79 6.71
N GLY A 119 -12.93 5.67 7.08
CA GLY A 119 -13.62 4.40 7.34
C GLY A 119 -13.99 3.61 6.08
N LYS A 120 -13.37 3.89 4.94
CA LYS A 120 -13.48 3.07 3.72
C LYS A 120 -12.35 2.05 3.67
N VAL A 121 -12.42 1.14 2.71
CA VAL A 121 -11.31 0.25 2.39
C VAL A 121 -10.68 0.69 1.08
N ARG A 122 -9.36 0.86 1.08
CA ARG A 122 -8.57 1.10 -0.13
C ARG A 122 -7.66 -0.08 -0.41
N LEU A 123 -7.67 -0.55 -1.65
CA LEU A 123 -6.69 -1.47 -2.19
C LEU A 123 -5.64 -0.70 -2.99
N TYR A 124 -4.37 -1.03 -2.79
CA TYR A 124 -3.26 -0.65 -3.66
C TYR A 124 -2.87 -1.88 -4.46
N VAL A 125 -2.84 -1.75 -5.79
CA VAL A 125 -2.63 -2.90 -6.69
C VAL A 125 -1.66 -2.54 -7.79
N VAL A 126 -0.71 -3.46 -8.05
CA VAL A 126 0.22 -3.36 -9.18
C VAL A 126 -0.50 -3.67 -10.49
N GLU A 127 -0.42 -2.77 -11.45
CA GLU A 127 -0.91 -2.94 -12.81
C GLU A 127 0.21 -2.77 -13.84
N SER A 128 0.14 -3.53 -14.93
CA SER A 128 1.10 -3.49 -16.05
C SER A 128 0.38 -3.12 -17.34
N PRO A 129 -0.03 -1.85 -17.51
CA PRO A 129 -0.87 -1.43 -18.63
C PRO A 129 -0.18 -1.56 -20.00
N THR A 130 1.15 -1.64 -20.01
CA THR A 130 1.96 -1.90 -21.19
C THR A 130 2.92 -3.04 -20.91
N GLU A 131 3.04 -3.99 -21.83
CA GLU A 131 4.03 -5.06 -21.73
C GLU A 131 5.45 -4.48 -21.85
N GLY A 132 6.36 -4.94 -21.00
CA GLY A 132 7.73 -4.47 -20.96
C GLY A 132 8.37 -4.66 -19.60
N ASN A 133 9.61 -4.20 -19.47
CA ASN A 133 10.29 -4.14 -18.17
C ASN A 133 10.03 -2.76 -17.55
N CYS A 134 9.81 -2.73 -16.22
CA CYS A 134 9.67 -1.48 -15.47
C CYS A 134 8.46 -0.63 -15.91
N SER A 135 7.44 -1.29 -16.49
CA SER A 135 6.19 -0.67 -16.92
C SER A 135 5.11 -0.72 -15.85
N GLU A 136 5.41 -1.35 -14.70
CA GLU A 136 4.50 -1.49 -13.58
C GLU A 136 4.13 -0.11 -13.00
N LYS A 137 2.84 0.04 -12.74
CA LYS A 137 2.24 1.21 -12.11
C LYS A 137 1.43 0.78 -10.91
N LEU A 138 1.36 1.66 -9.92
CA LEU A 138 0.57 1.43 -8.73
C LEU A 138 -0.79 2.12 -8.90
N ALA A 139 -1.86 1.34 -8.97
CA ALA A 139 -3.23 1.83 -8.92
C ALA A 139 -3.77 1.78 -7.48
N SER A 140 -4.87 2.48 -7.25
CA SER A 140 -5.68 2.27 -6.06
C SER A 140 -7.16 2.13 -6.40
N TYR A 141 -7.87 1.40 -5.55
CA TYR A 141 -9.29 1.15 -5.67
C TYR A 141 -9.96 1.38 -4.31
N ILE A 142 -11.14 2.00 -4.29
CA ILE A 142 -11.86 2.35 -3.06
C ILE A 142 -13.16 1.58 -2.94
N SER A 143 -13.52 1.21 -1.71
CA SER A 143 -14.75 0.49 -1.38
C SER A 143 -15.38 1.00 -0.09
N ASN A 144 -16.71 1.04 -0.05
CA ASN A 144 -17.47 1.34 1.16
C ASN A 144 -17.76 0.08 2.01
N ASP A 145 -17.78 -1.11 1.40
CA ASP A 145 -18.12 -2.37 2.06
C ASP A 145 -16.92 -3.31 2.23
N GLY A 146 -15.79 -2.99 1.62
CA GLY A 146 -14.61 -3.83 1.55
C GLY A 146 -14.76 -5.04 0.62
N ILE A 147 -15.82 -5.11 -0.18
CA ILE A 147 -16.14 -6.23 -1.08
C ILE A 147 -16.01 -5.80 -2.53
N SER A 148 -16.76 -4.76 -2.90
CA SER A 148 -16.83 -4.25 -4.27
C SER A 148 -16.04 -2.95 -4.35
N PHE A 149 -15.14 -2.86 -5.31
CA PHE A 149 -14.19 -1.78 -5.42
C PHE A 149 -14.37 -0.99 -6.71
N THR A 150 -14.12 0.31 -6.65
CA THR A 150 -14.07 1.20 -7.80
C THR A 150 -12.66 1.75 -7.95
N LYS A 151 -12.11 1.71 -9.16
CA LYS A 151 -10.79 2.27 -9.44
C LYS A 151 -10.77 3.78 -9.17
N GLU A 152 -9.80 4.24 -8.40
CA GLU A 152 -9.57 5.67 -8.19
C GLU A 152 -8.77 6.26 -9.37
N SER A 153 -9.06 7.50 -9.74
CA SER A 153 -8.47 8.13 -10.92
C SER A 153 -6.98 8.44 -10.74
N GLY A 154 -6.18 8.11 -11.76
CA GLY A 154 -4.73 8.37 -11.78
C GLY A 154 -3.92 7.27 -11.09
N TRP A 155 -2.60 7.37 -11.23
CA TRP A 155 -1.64 6.43 -10.67
C TRP A 155 -1.10 6.96 -9.34
N ARG A 156 -0.86 6.05 -8.39
CA ARG A 156 -0.22 6.35 -7.12
C ARG A 156 1.29 6.50 -7.30
N LEU A 157 1.87 5.59 -8.10
CA LEU A 157 3.29 5.56 -8.49
C LEU A 157 3.41 5.03 -9.92
N GLU A 158 4.48 5.47 -10.60
CA GLU A 158 4.81 5.11 -11.98
C GLU A 158 6.33 4.92 -12.12
N ASN A 159 6.78 4.49 -13.31
CA ASN A 159 8.20 4.34 -13.71
C ASN A 159 8.94 3.13 -13.09
N GLY A 160 8.23 2.01 -12.86
CA GLY A 160 8.87 0.75 -12.47
C GLY A 160 9.38 0.68 -11.03
N ILE A 161 9.10 1.69 -10.20
CA ILE A 161 9.24 1.63 -8.73
C ILE A 161 7.83 1.61 -8.14
N SER A 162 7.14 0.49 -8.37
CA SER A 162 5.70 0.39 -8.15
C SER A 162 5.24 -1.03 -7.77
N VAL A 163 6.16 -1.94 -7.44
CA VAL A 163 5.79 -3.35 -7.19
C VAL A 163 5.78 -3.66 -5.70
N ASP A 164 4.98 -4.67 -5.35
CA ASP A 164 4.85 -5.24 -4.01
C ASP A 164 4.64 -4.18 -2.91
N PRO A 165 3.59 -3.34 -3.04
CA PRO A 165 3.32 -2.27 -2.09
C PRO A 165 2.84 -2.83 -0.75
N GLU A 166 3.20 -2.16 0.34
CA GLU A 166 2.64 -2.35 1.68
C GLU A 166 2.47 -0.99 2.35
N ILE A 167 1.26 -0.69 2.82
CA ILE A 167 0.91 0.50 3.57
C ILE A 167 1.18 0.26 5.06
N LEU A 168 2.40 0.58 5.49
CA LEU A 168 2.82 0.50 6.88
C LEU A 168 2.03 1.42 7.82
N ARG A 169 1.46 2.52 7.29
CA ARG A 169 0.66 3.49 8.05
C ARG A 169 -0.35 4.19 7.15
N ALA A 170 -1.59 4.30 7.64
CA ALA A 170 -2.67 5.07 7.02
C ALA A 170 -3.39 5.94 8.06
N LYS A 171 -2.89 7.15 8.29
CA LYS A 171 -3.50 8.14 9.20
C LYS A 171 -3.73 9.45 8.46
N THR A 172 -4.68 10.27 8.91
CA THR A 172 -4.94 11.58 8.31
C THR A 172 -3.65 12.41 8.28
N GLY A 173 -3.17 12.75 7.08
CA GLY A 173 -1.93 13.52 6.90
C GLY A 173 -0.62 12.76 7.14
N ASP A 174 -0.68 11.45 7.38
CA ASP A 174 0.50 10.64 7.72
C ASP A 174 0.34 9.22 7.20
N TRP A 175 0.73 9.04 5.94
CA TRP A 175 0.78 7.75 5.27
C TRP A 175 2.22 7.37 4.96
N LEU A 176 2.52 6.08 5.14
CA LEU A 176 3.81 5.50 4.82
C LEU A 176 3.60 4.19 4.07
N MET A 177 4.28 4.07 2.95
CA MET A 177 4.37 2.85 2.14
C MET A 177 5.81 2.35 2.13
N ILE A 178 5.97 1.04 2.10
CA ILE A 178 7.18 0.36 1.65
C ILE A 178 6.84 -0.41 0.37
N LEU A 179 7.80 -0.50 -0.55
CA LEU A 179 7.62 -1.14 -1.85
C LEU A 179 8.97 -1.60 -2.41
N ALA A 180 8.95 -2.28 -3.55
CA ALA A 180 10.14 -2.64 -4.31
C ALA A 180 10.15 -2.02 -5.72
N ASP A 181 11.32 -2.01 -6.36
CA ASP A 181 11.43 -1.79 -7.80
C ASP A 181 11.16 -3.08 -8.59
N GLY A 182 10.72 -2.90 -9.83
CA GLY A 182 10.29 -3.98 -10.72
C GLY A 182 11.42 -4.96 -11.05
N PRO A 183 11.09 -6.22 -11.35
CA PRO A 183 12.08 -7.21 -11.75
C PRO A 183 12.76 -6.76 -13.05
N GLY A 184 14.11 -6.76 -13.05
CA GLY A 184 14.89 -6.38 -14.23
C GLY A 184 15.11 -4.88 -14.40
N CYS A 185 14.67 -4.04 -13.46
CA CYS A 185 14.95 -2.60 -13.46
C CYS A 185 16.36 -2.26 -13.00
N GLY A 186 16.90 -1.15 -13.53
CA GLY A 186 18.20 -0.61 -13.13
C GLY A 186 19.36 -1.62 -13.29
N ASP A 187 20.08 -1.86 -12.20
CA ASP A 187 21.18 -2.84 -12.10
C ASP A 187 20.68 -4.30 -12.00
N ARG A 188 19.37 -4.54 -12.18
CA ARG A 188 18.68 -5.83 -12.03
C ARG A 188 18.72 -6.41 -10.61
N VAL A 189 19.15 -5.65 -9.62
CA VAL A 189 19.08 -6.02 -8.21
C VAL A 189 17.89 -5.29 -7.61
N GLN A 190 16.83 -6.03 -7.26
CA GLN A 190 15.66 -5.41 -6.64
C GLN A 190 15.98 -4.84 -5.25
N LYS A 191 15.40 -3.68 -4.96
CA LYS A 191 15.64 -2.89 -3.76
C LYS A 191 14.33 -2.47 -3.13
N LEU A 192 14.38 -2.23 -1.83
CA LEU A 192 13.27 -1.69 -1.07
C LEU A 192 13.32 -0.16 -1.05
N TYR A 193 12.16 0.44 -1.14
CA TYR A 193 11.95 1.88 -1.08
C TYR A 193 10.83 2.20 -0.10
N THR A 194 10.82 3.42 0.42
CA THR A 194 9.69 3.97 1.17
C THR A 194 9.17 5.22 0.50
N SER A 195 7.86 5.43 0.55
CA SER A 195 7.24 6.69 0.13
C SER A 195 6.23 7.16 1.16
N THR A 196 6.05 8.47 1.25
CA THR A 196 5.10 9.12 2.17
C THR A 196 3.98 9.79 1.39
N SER A 197 2.83 9.94 2.04
CA SER A 197 1.67 10.65 1.50
C SER A 197 0.88 11.33 2.63
N ASN A 198 0.15 12.39 2.27
CA ASN A 198 -0.78 13.07 3.20
C ASN A 198 -2.23 12.54 3.06
N ASP A 199 -2.56 11.92 1.94
CA ASP A 199 -3.93 11.56 1.55
C ASP A 199 -4.08 10.09 1.11
N GLY A 200 -2.97 9.35 1.01
CA GLY A 200 -2.90 8.01 0.45
C GLY A 200 -3.06 7.96 -1.08
N LEU A 201 -3.20 9.10 -1.75
CA LEU A 201 -3.40 9.20 -3.19
C LEU A 201 -2.18 9.79 -3.88
N THR A 202 -1.64 10.88 -3.37
CA THR A 202 -0.45 11.53 -3.92
C THR A 202 0.75 11.13 -3.09
N TRP A 203 1.72 10.46 -3.71
CA TRP A 203 2.89 9.92 -3.04
C TRP A 203 4.15 10.70 -3.41
N SER A 204 5.04 10.88 -2.42
CA SER A 204 6.37 11.44 -2.64
C SER A 204 7.21 10.55 -3.57
N THR A 205 8.31 11.07 -4.11
CA THR A 205 9.30 10.24 -4.81
C THR A 205 9.82 9.14 -3.87
N PRO A 206 9.73 7.85 -4.23
CA PRO A 206 10.22 6.76 -3.40
C PRO A 206 11.71 6.92 -3.04
N GLN A 207 12.03 6.74 -1.77
CA GLN A 207 13.39 6.84 -1.22
C GLN A 207 13.93 5.43 -0.98
N LYS A 208 15.09 5.12 -1.56
CA LYS A 208 15.74 3.80 -1.42
C LYS A 208 16.20 3.57 0.03
N ILE A 209 15.88 2.39 0.56
CA ILE A 209 16.26 2.01 1.94
C ILE A 209 17.14 0.75 2.02
N SER A 210 17.41 0.07 0.89
CA SER A 210 18.33 -1.07 0.85
C SER A 210 19.54 -0.87 -0.06
N GLY A 211 20.61 -1.62 0.20
CA GLY A 211 21.81 -1.68 -0.65
C GLY A 211 21.61 -2.52 -1.93
N SER A 212 22.65 -2.61 -2.75
CA SER A 212 22.72 -3.44 -3.97
C SER A 212 23.45 -4.78 -3.76
N ASP A 213 23.78 -5.13 -2.52
CA ASP A 213 24.49 -6.36 -2.13
C ASP A 213 23.64 -7.63 -2.31
N LEU A 214 22.33 -7.50 -2.11
CA LEU A 214 21.35 -8.58 -2.20
C LEU A 214 20.09 -8.05 -2.89
N ARG A 215 19.38 -8.95 -3.58
CA ARG A 215 18.01 -8.67 -4.02
C ARG A 215 17.10 -8.66 -2.80
N ARG A 216 16.24 -7.65 -2.72
CA ARG A 216 15.21 -7.52 -1.67
C ARG A 216 13.93 -7.04 -2.32
N LEU A 217 12.86 -7.80 -2.14
CA LEU A 217 11.52 -7.51 -2.68
C LEU A 217 10.45 -8.03 -1.72
N ASP A 218 9.19 -7.87 -2.11
CA ASP A 218 8.01 -8.32 -1.34
C ASP A 218 8.04 -7.86 0.12
N PRO A 219 8.18 -6.55 0.39
CA PRO A 219 8.18 -6.07 1.75
C PRO A 219 6.77 -6.16 2.36
N THR A 220 6.71 -6.51 3.64
CA THR A 220 5.53 -6.32 4.49
C THR A 220 6.00 -5.86 5.87
N GLY A 221 5.12 -5.27 6.68
CA GLY A 221 5.55 -4.82 7.99
C GLY A 221 4.48 -4.20 8.86
N TYR A 222 4.88 -3.83 10.06
CA TYR A 222 4.01 -3.12 10.99
C TYR A 222 4.83 -2.20 11.91
N GLU A 223 4.17 -1.16 12.43
CA GLU A 223 4.76 -0.21 13.36
C GLU A 223 4.93 -0.84 14.75
N VAL A 224 6.17 -0.97 15.23
CA VAL A 224 6.48 -1.53 16.57
C VAL A 224 6.50 -0.45 17.65
N SER A 225 6.88 0.76 17.29
CA SER A 225 6.83 1.98 18.10
C SER A 225 6.85 3.18 17.16
N THR A 226 6.61 4.39 17.66
CA THR A 226 6.57 5.60 16.84
C THR A 226 7.74 5.68 15.86
N ASN A 227 7.42 5.60 14.57
CA ASN A 227 8.35 5.65 13.43
C ASN A 227 9.41 4.53 13.37
N VAL A 228 9.20 3.44 14.10
CA VAL A 228 10.04 2.24 14.05
C VAL A 228 9.16 1.10 13.58
N PHE A 229 9.58 0.45 12.50
CA PHE A 229 8.78 -0.58 11.84
C PHE A 229 9.55 -1.88 11.77
N ARG A 230 8.86 -2.98 12.04
CA ARG A 230 9.37 -4.31 11.72
C ARG A 230 8.99 -4.63 10.29
N ILE A 231 9.99 -4.98 9.48
CA ILE A 231 9.82 -5.29 8.07
C ILE A 231 10.25 -6.73 7.82
N TYR A 232 9.39 -7.50 7.17
CA TYR A 232 9.74 -8.77 6.53
C TYR A 232 9.90 -8.53 5.03
N TYR A 233 10.81 -9.27 4.40
CA TYR A 233 11.08 -9.15 2.96
C TYR A 233 11.70 -10.45 2.43
N ALA A 234 11.47 -10.73 1.15
CA ALA A 234 12.12 -11.81 0.43
C ALA A 234 13.52 -11.37 -0.01
N THR A 235 14.52 -12.25 0.14
CA THR A 235 15.89 -11.96 -0.31
C THR A 235 16.60 -13.12 -0.97
N ALA A 236 17.45 -12.79 -1.94
CA ALA A 236 18.31 -13.71 -2.67
C ALA A 236 19.63 -13.02 -3.04
N VAL A 237 20.61 -13.80 -3.50
CA VAL A 237 21.90 -13.28 -3.97
C VAL A 237 21.72 -12.30 -5.15
N ALA A 238 22.53 -11.23 -5.18
CA ALA A 238 22.55 -10.31 -6.30
C ALA A 238 23.04 -10.99 -7.58
N GLY A 239 22.52 -10.56 -8.75
CA GLY A 239 22.97 -11.05 -10.06
C GLY A 239 22.48 -12.44 -10.48
N ALA A 240 21.77 -13.18 -9.61
CA ALA A 240 21.11 -14.42 -10.01
C ALA A 240 19.93 -14.12 -10.96
N LEU A 241 20.02 -14.66 -12.18
CA LEU A 241 18.96 -14.69 -13.19
C LEU A 241 18.26 -16.05 -13.14
N GLY A 242 16.96 -16.08 -13.43
CA GLY A 242 16.15 -17.32 -13.43
C GLY A 242 15.50 -17.63 -12.07
N ASP A 243 15.10 -18.89 -11.89
CA ASP A 243 14.43 -19.36 -10.67
C ASP A 243 15.41 -19.40 -9.50
N VAL A 244 15.39 -18.35 -8.69
CA VAL A 244 16.21 -18.23 -7.49
C VAL A 244 15.40 -18.63 -6.27
N THR A 245 15.99 -19.39 -5.35
CA THR A 245 15.35 -19.66 -4.06
C THR A 245 15.44 -18.42 -3.17
N TYR A 246 14.29 -17.85 -2.83
CA TYR A 246 14.20 -16.73 -1.91
C TYR A 246 14.04 -17.18 -0.47
N THR A 247 14.68 -16.42 0.44
CA THR A 247 14.48 -16.57 1.87
C THR A 247 13.77 -15.34 2.40
N ILE A 248 12.70 -15.53 3.18
CA ILE A 248 12.09 -14.46 3.96
C ILE A 248 13.00 -14.16 5.15
N LYS A 249 13.46 -12.92 5.20
CA LYS A 249 14.20 -12.33 6.33
C LYS A 249 13.41 -11.15 6.89
N ARG A 250 13.92 -10.59 7.98
CA ARG A 250 13.34 -9.40 8.60
C ARG A 250 14.41 -8.45 9.08
N GLY A 251 13.99 -7.22 9.32
CA GLY A 251 14.78 -6.18 9.94
C GLY A 251 13.89 -5.11 10.58
N THR A 252 14.53 -4.05 11.03
CA THR A 252 13.85 -2.86 11.54
C THR A 252 14.29 -1.66 10.73
N ILE A 253 13.34 -0.83 10.34
CA ILE A 253 13.60 0.48 9.78
C ILE A 253 13.12 1.56 10.74
N SER A 254 13.82 2.68 10.76
CA SER A 254 13.40 3.86 11.50
C SER A 254 13.27 5.02 10.53
N ILE A 255 12.07 5.57 10.44
CA ILE A 255 11.79 6.71 9.57
C ILE A 255 12.02 7.98 10.38
N LYS A 256 13.03 8.76 10.00
CA LYS A 256 13.16 10.11 10.56
C LYS A 256 11.96 10.91 10.10
N GLN A 257 11.24 11.53 11.03
CA GLN A 257 10.18 12.46 10.68
C GLN A 257 10.79 13.57 9.81
N SER A 258 10.42 13.61 8.53
CA SER A 258 10.80 14.70 7.66
C SER A 258 10.13 15.96 8.20
N SER A 259 10.93 16.93 8.66
CA SER A 259 10.47 18.29 8.93
C SER A 259 10.29 19.12 7.64
N GLY A 260 10.27 18.46 6.47
CA GLY A 260 10.24 19.08 5.15
C GLY A 260 8.84 19.04 4.53
N GLU A 261 8.24 20.23 4.47
CA GLU A 261 7.04 20.62 3.72
C GLU A 261 5.77 19.79 3.95
N VAL A 262 5.09 20.16 5.04
CA VAL A 262 3.63 20.09 5.10
C VAL A 262 3.05 21.02 4.02
N SER A 263 3.03 20.56 2.77
CA SER A 263 2.09 21.11 1.78
C SER A 263 0.73 20.48 2.07
N ILE A 264 -0.02 21.13 2.95
CA ILE A 264 -1.46 20.95 3.06
C ILE A 264 -2.08 21.51 1.77
N THR A 265 -2.10 20.73 0.70
CA THR A 265 -3.16 20.90 -0.29
C THR A 265 -4.41 20.27 0.31
N THR A 266 -5.06 21.01 1.22
CA THR A 266 -6.47 20.76 1.52
C THR A 266 -7.21 20.94 0.22
N GLY A 267 -7.59 19.82 -0.39
CA GLY A 267 -8.73 19.71 -1.29
C GLY A 267 -9.99 20.04 -0.51
N THR A 268 -10.20 21.32 -0.28
CA THR A 268 -11.48 21.97 -0.04
C THR A 268 -11.25 23.37 -0.56
N SER A 269 -12.13 23.85 -1.45
CA SER A 269 -12.03 25.18 -2.08
C SER A 269 -12.21 26.31 -1.06
N SER A 270 -11.24 26.46 -0.15
CA SER A 270 -11.11 27.62 0.71
C SER A 270 -10.22 28.61 -0.05
N SER A 271 -10.90 29.43 -0.85
CA SER A 271 -10.28 30.58 -1.47
C SER A 271 -9.66 31.47 -0.37
N LYS A 272 -8.35 31.77 -0.48
CA LYS A 272 -7.61 32.54 0.52
C LYS A 272 -8.33 33.87 0.79
N LYS A 273 -8.86 34.05 2.00
CA LYS A 273 -9.42 35.33 2.43
C LYS A 273 -8.29 36.34 2.57
N THR A 274 -8.37 37.42 1.81
CA THR A 274 -7.45 38.56 1.91
C THR A 274 -8.15 39.69 2.67
N THR A 275 -7.41 40.49 3.42
CA THR A 275 -7.95 41.68 4.09
C THR A 275 -7.44 42.93 3.38
N ILE A 276 -8.35 43.78 2.90
CA ILE A 276 -8.03 45.08 2.31
C ILE A 276 -8.43 46.20 3.26
N THR A 277 -7.73 47.33 3.17
CA THR A 277 -8.09 48.56 3.87
C THR A 277 -8.75 49.51 2.88
N CYS A 278 -9.93 50.02 3.24
CA CYS A 278 -10.76 50.89 2.43
C CYS A 278 -10.91 52.23 3.13
N ILE A 279 -10.73 53.34 2.41
CA ILE A 279 -10.77 54.71 2.93
C ILE A 279 -11.87 55.54 2.27
N LYS A 280 -12.58 56.34 3.06
CA LYS A 280 -13.52 57.38 2.61
C LYS A 280 -13.31 58.61 3.48
N ALA A 281 -12.75 59.68 2.90
CA ALA A 281 -12.27 60.85 3.64
C ALA A 281 -11.36 60.44 4.82
N LYS A 282 -11.71 60.78 6.07
CA LYS A 282 -10.94 60.43 7.28
C LYS A 282 -11.28 59.06 7.88
N VAL A 283 -12.26 58.34 7.31
CA VAL A 283 -12.73 57.05 7.86
C VAL A 283 -12.06 55.89 7.15
N THR A 284 -11.53 54.94 7.94
CA THR A 284 -10.85 53.73 7.46
C THR A 284 -11.62 52.47 7.88
N LYS A 285 -11.81 51.51 6.96
CA LYS A 285 -12.48 50.22 7.20
C LYS A 285 -11.65 49.06 6.66
N LYS A 286 -11.48 48.00 7.44
CA LYS A 286 -10.89 46.73 6.97
C LYS A 286 -12.00 45.80 6.45
N VAL A 287 -11.78 45.20 5.29
CA VAL A 287 -12.71 44.26 4.64
C VAL A 287 -11.97 42.96 4.35
N THR A 288 -12.44 41.86 4.95
CA THR A 288 -11.84 40.53 4.79
C THR A 288 -12.79 39.64 3.99
N GLY A 289 -12.28 39.02 2.94
CA GLY A 289 -13.09 38.14 2.10
C GLY A 289 -12.27 37.48 1.00
N VAL A 290 -12.93 36.65 0.20
CA VAL A 290 -12.36 36.08 -1.01
C VAL A 290 -12.46 37.15 -2.09
N ASN A 291 -11.33 37.68 -2.55
CA ASN A 291 -11.28 38.82 -3.48
C ASN A 291 -12.12 40.03 -2.99
N PRO A 292 -11.80 40.60 -1.81
CA PRO A 292 -12.64 41.61 -1.17
C PRO A 292 -12.66 42.91 -2.00
N LYS A 293 -13.81 43.58 -2.04
CA LYS A 293 -13.99 44.90 -2.67
C LYS A 293 -14.40 45.94 -1.63
N CYS A 294 -13.98 47.19 -1.85
CA CYS A 294 -14.39 48.27 -0.97
C CYS A 294 -15.90 48.56 -1.12
N PRO A 295 -16.61 48.86 -0.03
CA PRO A 295 -18.02 49.27 -0.09
C PRO A 295 -18.20 50.54 -0.91
N SER A 296 -19.41 50.77 -1.41
CA SER A 296 -19.73 51.96 -2.22
C SER A 296 -19.28 53.25 -1.53
N GLY A 297 -18.53 54.07 -2.25
CA GLY A 297 -17.95 55.32 -1.76
C GLY A 297 -16.63 55.21 -0.99
N TYR A 298 -16.07 54.01 -0.81
CA TYR A 298 -14.72 53.81 -0.27
C TYR A 298 -13.74 53.41 -1.39
N LYS A 299 -12.50 53.91 -1.33
CA LYS A 299 -11.41 53.51 -2.22
C LYS A 299 -10.43 52.60 -1.48
N LYS A 300 -9.83 51.64 -2.19
CA LYS A 300 -8.77 50.80 -1.61
C LYS A 300 -7.58 51.69 -1.29
N LYS A 301 -7.10 51.60 -0.04
CA LYS A 301 -5.88 52.26 0.41
C LYS A 301 -4.66 51.55 -0.16
#